data_AF-A0A127HR38-F1
#
_entry.id   AF-A0A127HR38-F1
#
_cell.length_a   1.000
_cell.length_b   1.000
_cell.length_c   1.000
_cell.angle_alpha   90.00
_cell.angle_beta   90.00
_cell.angle_gamma   90.00
#
_symmetry.space_group_name_H-M   'P 1'
#
loop_
_entity.id
_entity.type
_entity.pdbx_description
1 polymer ?
#
loop_
_entity_poly.entity_id
_entity_poly.type
_entity_poly.pdbx_seq_one_letter_code
_entity_poly.pdbx_strand_id
1 'polypeptide(L)'
;MFYLLRRSKAPRAHTHTPDGYLEPTTSQVLLAHPRRLKLLENIWQRVSLSRSQFAELYRRPLERYAELVQQLPASQNHHHAHLGGMLDHGLEIVAYALKIRQTYLLPIGAPPESQSAQAEAWTAATAYGALIHDIGKIAVDVHIELEDGKTWHPWHGPIKRPYRFRYVKDRDYQLHGAAAARAYSQILTPNILDWLSGFPEAWSQLIFILAGQYEHAGILGEIVIKADQASVAQELSGNPSRALAAPKQSLQRQLADGLRHLVRDTLKLNQPDGPADGWLTQNALWLVSKPIADQLRAYLLSQGVEGVPSSNAPFFNMLQDQGVVQTNAQDKAIWKATIDNGRGWRNTFTLLKLSPALIWTNPSDRPPIYNGSVEVESGGASEDAQDTLQLPPLTNTTLPFPAVNQPTLGRTAPAVDEPAEIDALLALLSGPDQPAVPSSKSITPLIPDALGEVQSAQPVPHTNAQPVDTATAPPKGKTELGQEFIDWLREGITSHKIIINDAKALVHTVSGTAMVVTPGIFKRFVQEFPALEAQAKTQKLNAWELVQRSFEKLKLHRKTEASLNIWTVNVVGPRTTKKLRGYMLIDPMTLFNEVPFDNVSLCLPPSPSEGAE
;
A
#
# COMPACT_ATOMS: atom_id res chain seq x y z
N MET A 1 -49.36 -39.04 3.85
CA MET A 1 -47.94 -39.42 3.91
C MET A 1 -47.13 -38.13 3.82
N PHE A 2 -46.85 -37.49 4.96
CA PHE A 2 -46.17 -36.20 5.05
C PHE A 2 -44.66 -36.42 5.12
N TYR A 3 -43.92 -35.98 4.10
CA TYR A 3 -42.46 -35.94 4.15
C TYR A 3 -42.01 -34.68 4.89
N LEU A 4 -41.53 -34.86 6.12
CA LEU A 4 -40.86 -33.83 6.92
C LEU A 4 -39.50 -33.52 6.27
N LEU A 5 -39.37 -32.35 5.63
CA LEU A 5 -38.07 -31.78 5.27
C LEU A 5 -37.32 -31.42 6.57
N ARG A 6 -36.33 -32.24 6.92
CA ARG A 6 -35.34 -31.92 7.95
C ARG A 6 -34.48 -30.77 7.43
N ARG A 7 -34.79 -29.53 7.87
CA ARG A 7 -33.89 -28.37 7.73
C ARG A 7 -32.51 -28.77 8.28
N SER A 8 -31.52 -28.90 7.40
CA SER A 8 -30.13 -29.03 7.81
C SER A 8 -29.73 -27.72 8.49
N LYS A 9 -29.44 -27.77 9.79
CA LYS A 9 -28.88 -26.63 10.53
C LYS A 9 -27.52 -26.29 9.91
N ALA A 10 -27.27 -25.01 9.65
CA ALA A 10 -25.93 -24.51 9.38
C ALA A 10 -24.97 -24.97 10.49
N PRO A 11 -23.72 -25.38 10.17
CA PRO A 11 -22.78 -25.84 11.18
C PRO A 11 -22.44 -24.68 12.11
N ARG A 12 -22.87 -24.77 13.37
CA ARG A 12 -22.30 -23.98 14.46
C ARG A 12 -20.95 -24.61 14.80
N ALA A 13 -19.85 -23.94 14.51
CA ALA A 13 -18.52 -24.51 14.74
C ALA A 13 -17.65 -23.58 15.59
N HIS A 14 -18.06 -23.36 16.84
CA HIS A 14 -17.16 -22.94 17.91
C HIS A 14 -17.48 -23.76 19.15
N THR A 15 -16.90 -24.95 19.24
CA THR A 15 -16.91 -25.73 20.48
C THR A 15 -15.72 -25.26 21.31
N HIS A 16 -15.95 -24.26 22.16
CA HIS A 16 -15.04 -24.01 23.26
C HIS A 16 -15.19 -25.16 24.24
N THR A 17 -14.07 -25.76 24.63
CA THR A 17 -14.06 -26.60 25.83
C THR A 17 -14.32 -25.70 27.06
N PRO A 18 -14.85 -26.26 28.16
CA PRO A 18 -15.08 -25.51 29.40
C PRO A 18 -13.85 -24.75 29.92
N ASP A 19 -12.65 -25.20 29.56
CA ASP A 19 -11.36 -24.67 30.02
C ASP A 19 -10.74 -23.64 29.07
N GLY A 20 -11.47 -23.19 28.04
CA GLY A 20 -11.03 -22.13 27.13
C GLY A 20 -10.13 -22.57 25.97
N TYR A 21 -10.02 -23.88 25.71
CA TYR A 21 -9.33 -24.41 24.53
C TYR A 21 -10.25 -24.48 23.31
N LEU A 22 -9.68 -24.23 22.14
CA LEU A 22 -10.29 -24.39 20.82
C LEU A 22 -9.99 -25.79 20.28
N GLU A 23 -11.03 -26.44 19.73
CA GLU A 23 -10.88 -27.73 19.06
C GLU A 23 -10.28 -27.55 17.64
N PRO A 24 -9.24 -28.32 17.27
CA PRO A 24 -8.74 -28.33 15.91
C PRO A 24 -9.81 -28.79 14.94
N THR A 25 -9.89 -28.09 13.82
CA THR A 25 -10.91 -28.29 12.81
C THR A 25 -10.26 -28.70 11.50
N THR A 26 -10.95 -29.54 10.72
CA THR A 26 -10.46 -29.95 9.40
C THR A 26 -10.56 -28.81 8.39
N SER A 27 -9.71 -28.81 7.38
CA SER A 27 -9.76 -27.85 6.27
C SER A 27 -11.15 -27.76 5.63
N GLN A 28 -11.87 -28.87 5.49
CA GLN A 28 -13.22 -28.91 4.94
C GLN A 28 -14.19 -28.03 5.72
N VAL A 29 -14.15 -28.08 7.05
CA VAL A 29 -15.04 -27.27 7.90
C VAL A 29 -14.54 -25.82 7.97
N LEU A 30 -13.23 -25.61 8.05
CA LEU A 30 -12.62 -24.28 8.06
C LEU A 30 -12.95 -23.50 6.78
N LEU A 31 -12.92 -24.14 5.61
CA LEU A 31 -13.17 -23.52 4.31
C LEU A 31 -14.66 -23.50 3.92
N ALA A 32 -15.53 -24.21 4.65
CA ALA A 32 -16.97 -24.26 4.35
C ALA A 32 -17.74 -22.96 4.65
N HIS A 33 -17.09 -21.96 5.27
CA HIS A 33 -17.72 -20.68 5.51
C HIS A 33 -18.14 -20.00 4.19
N PRO A 34 -19.36 -19.45 4.05
CA PRO A 34 -19.84 -18.89 2.78
C PRO A 34 -18.91 -17.86 2.14
N ARG A 35 -18.30 -16.96 2.94
CA ARG A 35 -17.29 -15.99 2.47
C ARG A 35 -16.08 -16.68 1.86
N ARG A 36 -15.53 -17.70 2.55
CA ARG A 36 -14.35 -18.47 2.12
C ARG A 36 -14.64 -19.27 0.84
N LEU A 37 -15.84 -19.84 0.71
CA LEU A 37 -16.27 -20.51 -0.52
C LEU A 37 -16.34 -19.55 -1.72
N LYS A 38 -16.86 -18.34 -1.53
CA LYS A 38 -16.87 -17.31 -2.59
C LYS A 38 -15.45 -16.88 -2.99
N LEU A 39 -14.55 -16.71 -2.02
CA LEU A 39 -13.12 -16.42 -2.29
C LEU A 39 -12.45 -17.56 -3.06
N LEU A 40 -12.68 -18.81 -2.67
CA LEU A 40 -12.16 -19.99 -3.38
C LEU A 40 -12.66 -20.06 -4.82
N GLU A 41 -13.94 -19.74 -5.07
CA GLU A 41 -14.50 -19.67 -6.41
C GLU A 41 -13.84 -18.55 -7.24
N ASN A 42 -13.59 -17.38 -6.63
CA ASN A 42 -12.87 -16.28 -7.29
C ASN A 42 -11.43 -16.68 -7.66
N ILE A 43 -10.72 -17.38 -6.76
CA ILE A 43 -9.37 -17.89 -7.03
C ILE A 43 -9.42 -18.87 -8.21
N TRP A 44 -10.38 -19.81 -8.20
CA TRP A 44 -10.58 -20.79 -9.27
C TRP A 44 -10.83 -20.12 -10.64
N GLN A 45 -11.72 -19.13 -10.69
CA GLN A 45 -12.05 -18.42 -11.93
C GLN A 45 -10.86 -17.65 -12.53
N ARG A 46 -9.88 -17.25 -11.71
CA ARG A 46 -8.75 -16.43 -12.17
C ARG A 46 -7.57 -17.23 -12.71
N VAL A 47 -7.43 -18.48 -12.30
CA VAL A 47 -6.29 -19.33 -12.70
C VAL A 47 -6.55 -20.11 -13.98
N SER A 48 -7.82 -20.21 -14.41
CA SER A 48 -8.22 -20.84 -15.69
C SER A 48 -7.70 -22.26 -15.90
N LEU A 49 -7.63 -23.06 -14.84
CA LEU A 49 -7.13 -24.45 -14.87
C LEU A 49 -8.26 -25.48 -15.00
N SER A 50 -7.90 -26.75 -15.21
CA SER A 50 -8.85 -27.87 -15.01
C SER A 50 -9.10 -28.14 -13.53
N ARG A 51 -10.22 -28.79 -13.18
CA ARG A 51 -10.60 -29.01 -11.76
C ARG A 51 -9.55 -29.86 -11.02
N SER A 52 -8.92 -30.79 -11.70
CA SER A 52 -7.84 -31.62 -11.14
C SER A 52 -6.58 -30.80 -10.89
N GLN A 53 -6.14 -29.99 -11.85
CA GLN A 53 -4.96 -29.11 -11.68
C GLN A 53 -5.17 -28.09 -10.57
N PHE A 54 -6.35 -27.46 -10.49
CA PHE A 54 -6.65 -26.56 -9.37
C PHE A 54 -6.69 -27.27 -8.02
N ALA A 55 -7.23 -28.49 -7.97
CA ALA A 55 -7.24 -29.26 -6.74
C ALA A 55 -5.80 -29.48 -6.22
N GLU A 56 -4.88 -29.83 -7.12
CA GLU A 56 -3.47 -30.09 -6.78
C GLU A 56 -2.69 -28.82 -6.46
N LEU A 57 -2.75 -27.80 -7.33
CA LEU A 57 -1.89 -26.63 -7.26
C LEU A 57 -2.43 -25.52 -6.34
N TYR A 58 -3.74 -25.45 -6.08
CA TYR A 58 -4.30 -24.33 -5.30
C TYR A 58 -5.08 -24.83 -4.10
N ARG A 59 -6.05 -25.72 -4.30
CA ARG A 59 -6.92 -26.19 -3.22
C ARG A 59 -6.14 -26.89 -2.11
N ARG A 60 -5.26 -27.84 -2.44
CA ARG A 60 -4.46 -28.55 -1.43
C ARG A 60 -3.53 -27.63 -0.62
N PRO A 61 -2.77 -26.69 -1.22
CA PRO A 61 -2.04 -25.69 -0.46
C PRO A 61 -2.94 -24.84 0.47
N LEU A 62 -4.11 -24.41 -0.01
CA LEU A 62 -5.06 -23.64 0.79
C LEU A 62 -5.65 -24.47 1.95
N GLU A 63 -5.92 -25.75 1.73
CA GLU A 63 -6.36 -26.68 2.78
C GLU A 63 -5.27 -26.89 3.85
N ARG A 64 -4.01 -27.07 3.44
CA ARG A 64 -2.86 -27.15 4.37
C ARG A 64 -2.65 -25.86 5.14
N TYR A 65 -2.76 -24.71 4.48
CA TYR A 65 -2.72 -23.41 5.12
C TYR A 65 -3.82 -23.26 6.16
N ALA A 66 -5.07 -23.58 5.81
CA ALA A 66 -6.21 -23.56 6.73
C ALA A 66 -5.97 -24.43 7.96
N GLU A 67 -5.49 -25.66 7.78
CA GLU A 67 -5.20 -26.57 8.90
C GLU A 67 -4.01 -26.12 9.77
N LEU A 68 -3.08 -25.34 9.20
CA LEU A 68 -1.95 -24.79 9.92
C LEU A 68 -2.35 -23.57 10.77
N VAL A 69 -3.16 -22.66 10.21
CA VAL A 69 -3.56 -21.41 10.89
C VAL A 69 -4.84 -21.54 11.72
N GLN A 70 -5.65 -22.59 11.49
CA GLN A 70 -6.86 -22.87 12.25
C GLN A 70 -7.75 -21.63 12.47
N GLN A 71 -8.07 -21.31 13.72
CA GLN A 71 -8.88 -20.15 14.13
C GLN A 71 -8.01 -19.00 14.64
N LEU A 72 -6.73 -18.96 14.30
CA LEU A 72 -5.84 -17.89 14.73
C LEU A 72 -6.25 -16.55 14.09
N PRO A 73 -6.23 -15.44 14.85
CA PRO A 73 -6.40 -14.10 14.30
C PRO A 73 -5.16 -13.65 13.52
N ALA A 74 -5.34 -12.79 12.51
CA ALA A 74 -4.21 -12.21 11.76
C ALA A 74 -3.65 -10.93 12.42
N SER A 75 -4.42 -10.32 13.32
CA SER A 75 -4.10 -9.04 13.96
C SER A 75 -4.77 -8.91 15.33
N GLN A 76 -4.31 -7.99 16.18
CA GLN A 76 -4.92 -7.76 17.50
C GLN A 76 -6.15 -6.85 17.46
N ASN A 77 -6.09 -5.80 16.64
CA ASN A 77 -7.01 -4.67 16.72
C ASN A 77 -7.59 -4.25 15.35
N HIS A 78 -7.34 -5.01 14.28
CA HIS A 78 -7.82 -4.72 12.93
C HIS A 78 -8.96 -5.65 12.50
N HIS A 79 -9.46 -5.48 11.28
CA HIS A 79 -10.56 -6.24 10.69
C HIS A 79 -10.38 -7.77 10.72
N HIS A 80 -9.14 -8.26 10.77
CA HIS A 80 -8.83 -9.69 10.94
C HIS A 80 -8.48 -10.10 12.38
N ALA A 81 -8.96 -9.36 13.39
CA ALA A 81 -8.73 -9.68 14.80
C ALA A 81 -9.65 -10.75 15.39
N HIS A 82 -10.63 -11.22 14.61
CA HIS A 82 -11.54 -12.28 15.00
C HIS A 82 -10.91 -13.68 14.82
N LEU A 83 -11.56 -14.69 15.41
CA LEU A 83 -11.19 -16.09 15.20
C LEU A 83 -11.28 -16.46 13.72
N GLY A 84 -10.21 -17.08 13.22
CA GLY A 84 -10.05 -17.45 11.81
C GLY A 84 -9.63 -16.30 10.90
N GLY A 85 -9.35 -15.12 11.45
CA GLY A 85 -8.91 -13.95 10.67
C GLY A 85 -7.64 -14.22 9.84
N MET A 86 -6.72 -15.07 10.30
CA MET A 86 -5.52 -15.45 9.54
C MET A 86 -5.86 -16.24 8.26
N LEU A 87 -6.91 -17.07 8.31
CA LEU A 87 -7.40 -17.80 7.15
C LEU A 87 -8.09 -16.87 6.15
N ASP A 88 -8.96 -15.99 6.65
CA ASP A 88 -9.68 -15.04 5.81
C ASP A 88 -8.72 -14.08 5.10
N HIS A 89 -7.80 -13.49 5.85
CA HIS A 89 -6.75 -12.63 5.31
C HIS A 89 -5.94 -13.32 4.20
N GLY A 90 -5.44 -14.54 4.46
CA GLY A 90 -4.66 -15.29 3.46
C GLY A 90 -5.44 -15.56 2.17
N LEU A 91 -6.73 -15.92 2.26
CA LEU A 91 -7.58 -16.16 1.09
C LEU A 91 -7.85 -14.87 0.29
N GLU A 92 -8.00 -13.75 0.99
CA GLU A 92 -8.23 -12.44 0.38
C GLU A 92 -7.01 -11.95 -0.38
N ILE A 93 -5.82 -11.98 0.24
CA ILE A 93 -4.58 -11.55 -0.42
C ILE A 93 -4.32 -12.40 -1.67
N VAL A 94 -4.58 -13.71 -1.63
CA VAL A 94 -4.47 -14.58 -2.81
C VAL A 94 -5.44 -14.14 -3.91
N ALA A 95 -6.71 -13.90 -3.59
CA ALA A 95 -7.70 -13.47 -4.57
C ALA A 95 -7.34 -12.12 -5.22
N TYR A 96 -6.85 -11.16 -4.43
CA TYR A 96 -6.39 -9.86 -4.92
C TYR A 96 -5.11 -9.97 -5.75
N ALA A 97 -4.12 -10.72 -5.29
CA ALA A 97 -2.86 -10.92 -6.01
C ALA A 97 -3.11 -11.54 -7.38
N LEU A 98 -4.01 -12.53 -7.47
CA LEU A 98 -4.40 -13.13 -8.75
C LEU A 98 -5.14 -12.13 -9.66
N LYS A 99 -6.01 -11.27 -9.10
CA LYS A 99 -6.67 -10.19 -9.87
C LYS A 99 -5.64 -9.22 -10.44
N ILE A 100 -4.67 -8.79 -9.64
CA ILE A 100 -3.61 -7.87 -10.06
C ILE A 100 -2.72 -8.53 -11.12
N ARG A 101 -2.34 -9.81 -10.92
CA ARG A 101 -1.54 -10.60 -11.86
C ARG A 101 -2.18 -10.71 -13.24
N GLN A 102 -3.50 -10.64 -13.37
CA GLN A 102 -4.17 -10.66 -14.69
C GLN A 102 -3.84 -9.42 -15.53
N THR A 103 -3.41 -8.32 -14.92
CA THR A 103 -2.99 -7.10 -15.63
C THR A 103 -1.57 -7.18 -16.19
N TYR A 104 -0.81 -8.23 -15.83
CA TYR A 104 0.57 -8.44 -16.24
C TYR A 104 0.72 -9.63 -17.20
N LEU A 105 1.55 -9.43 -18.22
CA LEU A 105 2.09 -10.51 -19.05
C LEU A 105 3.45 -10.91 -18.50
N LEU A 106 3.49 -12.04 -17.78
CA LEU A 106 4.69 -12.53 -17.08
C LEU A 106 5.28 -13.76 -17.81
N PRO A 107 6.62 -13.91 -17.85
CA PRO A 107 7.65 -12.95 -17.39
C PRO A 107 7.67 -11.65 -18.19
N ILE A 108 8.07 -10.54 -17.55
CA ILE A 108 8.11 -9.22 -18.19
C ILE A 108 9.22 -9.22 -19.25
N GLY A 109 8.88 -8.84 -20.47
CA GLY A 109 9.84 -8.72 -21.57
C GLY A 109 10.23 -10.04 -22.25
N ALA A 110 9.69 -11.18 -21.79
CA ALA A 110 9.83 -12.45 -22.49
C ALA A 110 8.96 -12.51 -23.76
N PRO A 111 9.36 -13.27 -24.80
CA PRO A 111 8.51 -13.51 -25.97
C PRO A 111 7.17 -14.16 -25.61
N PRO A 112 6.09 -13.93 -26.39
CA PRO A 112 4.77 -14.49 -26.10
C PRO A 112 4.75 -16.01 -25.93
N GLU A 113 5.56 -16.76 -26.68
CA GLU A 113 5.63 -18.22 -26.50
C GLU A 113 6.19 -18.59 -25.13
N SER A 114 7.23 -17.88 -24.66
CA SER A 114 7.81 -18.08 -23.34
C SER A 114 6.89 -17.63 -22.21
N GLN A 115 6.14 -16.53 -22.42
CA GLN A 115 5.13 -16.07 -21.47
C GLN A 115 4.01 -17.10 -21.31
N SER A 116 3.51 -17.63 -22.42
CA SER A 116 2.50 -18.70 -22.40
C SER A 116 3.03 -19.98 -21.74
N ALA A 117 4.26 -20.39 -22.06
CA ALA A 117 4.87 -21.62 -21.53
C ALA A 117 5.09 -21.60 -20.01
N GLN A 118 5.30 -20.42 -19.42
CA GLN A 118 5.58 -20.28 -17.98
C GLN A 118 4.41 -19.64 -17.20
N ALA A 119 3.30 -19.32 -17.87
CA ALA A 119 2.19 -18.56 -17.29
C ALA A 119 1.66 -19.20 -15.99
N GLU A 120 1.55 -20.52 -15.95
CA GLU A 120 1.06 -21.26 -14.78
C GLU A 120 2.02 -21.14 -13.59
N ALA A 121 3.33 -21.26 -13.83
CA ALA A 121 4.36 -21.15 -12.79
C ALA A 121 4.36 -19.75 -12.14
N TRP A 122 4.27 -18.69 -12.94
CA TRP A 122 4.17 -17.31 -12.44
C TRP A 122 2.88 -17.05 -11.66
N THR A 123 1.76 -17.64 -12.11
CA THR A 123 0.47 -17.52 -11.43
C THR A 123 0.49 -18.24 -10.08
N ALA A 124 1.04 -19.46 -10.05
CA ALA A 124 1.19 -20.24 -8.83
C ALA A 124 2.16 -19.56 -7.85
N ALA A 125 3.32 -19.07 -8.32
CA ALA A 125 4.27 -18.33 -7.51
C ALA A 125 3.65 -17.05 -6.91
N THR A 126 2.83 -16.34 -7.66
CA THR A 126 2.05 -15.18 -7.15
C THR A 126 1.12 -15.61 -6.02
N ALA A 127 0.32 -16.66 -6.24
CA ALA A 127 -0.64 -17.14 -5.24
C ALA A 127 0.07 -17.66 -3.97
N TYR A 128 1.19 -18.38 -4.11
CA TYR A 128 1.94 -18.89 -2.97
C TYR A 128 2.66 -17.78 -2.20
N GLY A 129 3.26 -16.81 -2.91
CA GLY A 129 3.82 -15.62 -2.30
C GLY A 129 2.77 -14.89 -1.47
N ALA A 130 1.60 -14.62 -2.07
CA ALA A 130 0.47 -13.98 -1.40
C ALA A 130 -0.07 -14.77 -0.20
N LEU A 131 -0.18 -16.10 -0.30
CA LEU A 131 -0.71 -16.93 0.79
C LEU A 131 0.25 -16.96 1.99
N ILE A 132 1.56 -16.96 1.72
CA ILE A 132 2.59 -17.27 2.71
C ILE A 132 3.24 -15.99 3.28
N HIS A 133 3.05 -14.84 2.64
CA HIS A 133 3.71 -13.56 2.98
C HIS A 133 3.74 -13.25 4.48
N ASP A 134 2.63 -13.53 5.18
CA ASP A 134 2.45 -13.25 6.60
C ASP A 134 2.41 -14.51 7.50
N ILE A 135 2.69 -15.71 6.97
CA ILE A 135 2.64 -16.94 7.78
C ILE A 135 3.62 -16.90 8.95
N GLY A 136 4.69 -16.08 8.89
CA GLY A 136 5.63 -15.96 9.99
C GLY A 136 4.97 -15.47 11.29
N LYS A 137 3.80 -14.81 11.22
CA LYS A 137 3.04 -14.35 12.40
C LYS A 137 2.74 -15.50 13.36
N ILE A 138 2.39 -16.69 12.86
CA ILE A 138 2.10 -17.85 13.72
C ILE A 138 3.36 -18.47 14.34
N ALA A 139 4.55 -18.07 13.90
CA ALA A 139 5.82 -18.50 14.46
C ALA A 139 6.34 -17.57 15.56
N VAL A 140 6.14 -16.25 15.41
CA VAL A 140 6.78 -15.24 16.28
C VAL A 140 5.82 -14.27 16.95
N ASP A 141 4.62 -14.06 16.41
CA ASP A 141 3.70 -13.05 16.94
C ASP A 141 2.68 -13.62 17.93
N VAL A 142 2.40 -14.92 17.80
CA VAL A 142 1.42 -15.65 18.60
C VAL A 142 2.08 -16.84 19.28
N HIS A 143 1.85 -16.97 20.59
CA HIS A 143 2.20 -18.14 21.38
C HIS A 143 1.01 -19.09 21.46
N ILE A 144 1.20 -20.34 21.04
CA ILE A 144 0.15 -21.36 21.00
C ILE A 144 0.50 -22.45 22.01
N GLU A 145 -0.43 -22.72 22.92
CA GLU A 145 -0.30 -23.72 23.97
C GLU A 145 -1.33 -24.83 23.74
N LEU A 146 -0.86 -26.07 23.72
CA LEU A 146 -1.70 -27.26 23.61
C LEU A 146 -2.24 -27.66 25.00
N GLU A 147 -3.32 -28.43 25.02
CA GLU A 147 -3.95 -28.93 26.26
C GLU A 147 -2.99 -29.66 27.21
N ASP A 148 -1.92 -30.28 26.70
CA ASP A 148 -0.87 -30.93 27.51
C ASP A 148 0.18 -29.94 28.08
N GLY A 149 -0.07 -28.63 27.97
CA GLY A 149 0.78 -27.54 28.43
C GLY A 149 2.00 -27.28 27.55
N LYS A 150 2.16 -28.02 26.44
CA LYS A 150 3.30 -27.82 25.53
C LYS A 150 3.05 -26.69 24.55
N THR A 151 4.12 -25.97 24.22
CA THR A 151 4.09 -24.98 23.14
C THR A 151 4.07 -25.67 21.78
N TRP A 152 3.15 -25.26 20.92
CA TRP A 152 3.13 -25.66 19.52
C TRP A 152 3.99 -24.71 18.68
N HIS A 153 4.59 -25.24 17.64
CA HIS A 153 5.35 -24.47 16.66
C HIS A 153 4.95 -24.90 15.24
N PRO A 154 4.96 -23.97 14.26
CA PRO A 154 4.48 -24.26 12.91
C PRO A 154 5.27 -25.37 12.20
N TRP A 155 6.56 -25.54 12.49
CA TRP A 155 7.38 -26.61 11.91
C TRP A 155 7.03 -28.01 12.43
N HIS A 156 6.19 -28.15 13.45
CA HIS A 156 5.64 -29.44 13.88
C HIS A 156 4.42 -29.89 13.06
N GLY A 157 4.00 -29.09 12.07
CA GLY A 157 2.83 -29.36 11.23
C GLY A 157 1.51 -28.93 11.88
N PRO A 158 0.36 -29.33 11.30
CA PRO A 158 -0.95 -28.80 11.70
C PRO A 158 -1.27 -29.09 13.18
N ILE A 159 -2.07 -28.22 13.79
CA ILE A 159 -2.50 -28.37 15.18
C ILE A 159 -3.46 -29.57 15.25
N LYS A 160 -3.12 -30.59 16.05
CA LYS A 160 -3.90 -31.85 16.17
C LYS A 160 -4.56 -32.06 17.54
N ARG A 161 -4.36 -31.12 18.47
CA ARG A 161 -4.89 -31.19 19.85
C ARG A 161 -5.55 -29.87 20.23
N PRO A 162 -6.49 -29.87 21.18
CA PRO A 162 -7.08 -28.64 21.69
C PRO A 162 -5.99 -27.64 22.07
N TYR A 163 -6.19 -26.38 21.65
CA TYR A 163 -5.18 -25.34 21.76
C TYR A 163 -5.79 -24.03 22.23
N ARG A 164 -4.97 -23.22 22.89
CA ARG A 164 -5.26 -21.81 23.16
C ARG A 164 -4.10 -20.98 22.66
N PHE A 165 -4.35 -19.70 22.45
CA PHE A 165 -3.31 -18.80 21.97
C PHE A 165 -3.32 -17.51 22.76
N ARG A 166 -2.16 -16.88 22.81
CA ARG A 166 -1.99 -15.51 23.32
C ARG A 166 -0.96 -14.81 22.48
N TYR A 167 -1.06 -13.51 22.45
CA TYR A 167 -0.10 -12.67 21.77
C TYR A 167 1.21 -12.56 22.55
N VAL A 168 2.34 -12.59 21.83
CA VAL A 168 3.68 -12.33 22.39
C VAL A 168 3.79 -10.84 22.74
N LYS A 169 4.43 -10.48 23.86
CA LYS A 169 4.70 -9.09 24.24
C LYS A 169 6.01 -8.63 23.58
N ASP A 170 6.14 -7.35 23.26
CA ASP A 170 7.34 -6.76 22.64
C ASP A 170 7.73 -7.40 21.29
N ARG A 171 6.74 -7.60 20.41
CA ARG A 171 6.97 -8.20 19.08
C ARG A 171 7.86 -7.32 18.21
N ASP A 172 8.81 -7.97 17.54
CA ASP A 172 9.48 -7.39 16.40
C ASP A 172 8.66 -7.64 15.13
N TYR A 173 7.96 -6.61 14.67
CA TYR A 173 7.11 -6.69 13.48
C TYR A 173 7.92 -6.94 12.19
N GLN A 174 9.22 -6.68 12.16
CA GLN A 174 10.04 -7.03 10.99
C GLN A 174 10.40 -8.53 10.98
N LEU A 175 10.37 -9.17 12.15
CA LEU A 175 10.78 -10.56 12.31
C LEU A 175 9.80 -11.53 11.64
N HIS A 176 8.50 -11.26 11.62
CA HIS A 176 7.55 -12.20 10.99
C HIS A 176 7.76 -12.34 9.48
N GLY A 177 8.20 -11.28 8.79
CA GLY A 177 8.53 -11.36 7.37
C GLY A 177 9.63 -12.37 7.09
N ALA A 178 10.70 -12.35 7.91
CA ALA A 178 11.78 -13.32 7.83
C ALA A 178 11.38 -14.71 8.38
N ALA A 179 10.43 -14.79 9.31
CA ALA A 179 10.00 -16.04 9.93
C ALA A 179 9.11 -16.90 9.01
N ALA A 180 8.55 -16.35 7.93
CA ALA A 180 7.77 -17.10 6.95
C ALA A 180 8.55 -18.31 6.38
N ALA A 181 9.87 -18.15 6.23
CA ALA A 181 10.82 -19.21 5.85
C ALA A 181 10.76 -20.46 6.75
N ARG A 182 10.25 -20.36 7.98
CA ARG A 182 10.16 -21.48 8.94
C ARG A 182 8.89 -22.33 8.78
N ALA A 183 7.91 -21.88 8.01
CA ALA A 183 6.59 -22.51 7.93
C ALA A 183 6.15 -22.86 6.49
N TYR A 184 6.75 -22.29 5.44
CA TYR A 184 6.30 -22.50 4.06
C TYR A 184 6.27 -23.98 3.64
N SER A 185 7.20 -24.81 4.15
CA SER A 185 7.29 -26.23 3.79
C SER A 185 6.13 -27.08 4.33
N GLN A 186 5.33 -26.52 5.25
CA GLN A 186 4.08 -27.15 5.70
C GLN A 186 2.94 -26.91 4.71
N ILE A 187 3.07 -25.90 3.84
CA ILE A 187 2.05 -25.46 2.89
C ILE A 187 2.41 -25.90 1.47
N LEU A 188 3.67 -25.73 1.06
CA LEU A 188 4.18 -26.13 -0.25
C LEU A 188 4.90 -27.47 -0.15
N THR A 189 4.48 -28.45 -0.94
CA THR A 189 5.10 -29.78 -0.97
C THR A 189 6.42 -29.75 -1.76
N PRO A 190 7.33 -30.72 -1.52
CA PRO A 190 8.55 -30.85 -2.31
C PRO A 190 8.28 -30.86 -3.82
N ASN A 191 7.26 -31.59 -4.29
CA ASN A 191 6.91 -31.61 -5.71
C ASN A 191 6.55 -30.22 -6.29
N ILE A 192 5.88 -29.35 -5.51
CA ILE A 192 5.57 -27.99 -5.94
C ILE A 192 6.85 -27.16 -6.02
N LEU A 193 7.73 -27.31 -5.03
CA LEU A 193 9.00 -26.60 -4.97
C LEU A 193 9.95 -27.05 -6.10
N ASP A 194 10.05 -28.35 -6.34
CA ASP A 194 10.83 -28.94 -7.45
C ASP A 194 10.32 -28.41 -8.80
N TRP A 195 9.00 -28.39 -9.00
CA TRP A 195 8.39 -27.84 -10.21
C TRP A 195 8.71 -26.35 -10.39
N LEU A 196 8.52 -25.52 -9.36
CA LEU A 196 8.79 -24.08 -9.45
C LEU A 196 10.27 -23.77 -9.62
N SER A 197 11.17 -24.59 -9.07
CA SER A 197 12.62 -24.42 -9.24
C SER A 197 13.08 -24.54 -10.70
N GLY A 198 12.28 -25.19 -11.55
CA GLY A 198 12.47 -25.23 -13.00
C GLY A 198 12.26 -23.88 -13.71
N PHE A 199 11.76 -22.86 -13.01
CA PHE A 199 11.53 -21.50 -13.53
C PHE A 199 12.35 -20.49 -12.73
N PRO A 200 13.66 -20.31 -13.01
CA PRO A 200 14.60 -19.60 -12.12
C PRO A 200 14.19 -18.16 -11.78
N GLU A 201 13.59 -17.43 -12.72
CA GLU A 201 13.16 -16.05 -12.49
C GLU A 201 11.98 -15.97 -11.50
N ALA A 202 10.92 -16.75 -11.72
CA ALA A 202 9.78 -16.84 -10.80
C ALA A 202 10.21 -17.41 -9.44
N TRP A 203 11.06 -18.44 -9.46
CA TRP A 203 11.61 -19.07 -8.27
C TRP A 203 12.38 -18.08 -7.40
N SER A 204 13.30 -17.32 -7.97
CA SER A 204 14.10 -16.34 -7.23
C SER A 204 13.22 -15.30 -6.52
N GLN A 205 12.22 -14.78 -7.22
CA GLN A 205 11.29 -13.79 -6.66
C GLN A 205 10.44 -14.39 -5.54
N LEU A 206 9.94 -15.61 -5.71
CA LEU A 206 9.21 -16.31 -4.65
C LEU A 206 10.09 -16.51 -3.41
N ILE A 207 11.35 -16.94 -3.56
CA ILE A 207 12.26 -17.11 -2.42
C ILE A 207 12.49 -15.80 -1.67
N PHE A 208 12.65 -14.67 -2.37
CA PHE A 208 12.78 -13.37 -1.72
C PHE A 208 11.52 -12.96 -0.94
N ILE A 209 10.32 -13.24 -1.46
CA ILE A 209 9.06 -13.02 -0.72
C ILE A 209 9.04 -13.87 0.55
N LEU A 210 9.38 -15.15 0.45
CA LEU A 210 9.39 -16.07 1.59
C LEU A 210 10.43 -15.71 2.66
N ALA A 211 11.46 -14.95 2.28
CA ALA A 211 12.47 -14.40 3.17
C ALA A 211 12.10 -13.02 3.75
N GLY A 212 10.95 -12.45 3.36
CA GLY A 212 10.52 -11.11 3.75
C GLY A 212 11.27 -9.97 3.05
N GLN A 213 12.03 -10.25 1.99
CA GLN A 213 12.85 -9.28 1.23
C GLN A 213 12.11 -8.83 -0.03
N TYR A 214 10.98 -8.15 0.15
CA TYR A 214 10.11 -7.75 -0.96
C TYR A 214 10.77 -6.83 -1.98
N GLU A 215 11.75 -6.02 -1.55
CA GLU A 215 12.54 -5.14 -2.41
C GLU A 215 13.40 -5.89 -3.43
N HIS A 216 13.73 -7.17 -3.15
CA HIS A 216 14.46 -8.05 -4.05
C HIS A 216 13.54 -8.98 -4.86
N ALA A 217 12.24 -9.01 -4.54
CA ALA A 217 11.26 -9.93 -5.10
C ALA A 217 10.63 -9.48 -6.43
N GLY A 218 11.15 -8.41 -7.04
CA GLY A 218 10.71 -7.93 -8.36
C GLY A 218 9.19 -7.76 -8.47
N ILE A 219 8.63 -8.21 -9.59
CA ILE A 219 7.20 -8.03 -9.87
C ILE A 219 6.30 -8.84 -8.95
N LEU A 220 6.71 -10.04 -8.52
CA LEU A 220 5.91 -10.81 -7.56
C LEU A 220 5.82 -10.08 -6.22
N GLY A 221 6.92 -9.48 -5.76
CA GLY A 221 6.94 -8.64 -4.56
C GLY A 221 5.98 -7.47 -4.66
N GLU A 222 6.01 -6.75 -5.78
CA GLU A 222 5.07 -5.65 -6.03
C GLU A 222 3.60 -6.09 -6.04
N ILE A 223 3.29 -7.24 -6.65
CA ILE A 223 1.92 -7.77 -6.71
C ILE A 223 1.43 -8.10 -5.30
N VAL A 224 2.26 -8.76 -4.48
CA VAL A 224 1.89 -9.11 -3.10
C VAL A 224 1.67 -7.86 -2.24
N ILE A 225 2.58 -6.88 -2.31
CA ILE A 225 2.42 -5.60 -1.60
C ILE A 225 1.12 -4.90 -2.00
N LYS A 226 0.82 -4.81 -3.30
CA LYS A 226 -0.42 -4.18 -3.79
C LYS A 226 -1.66 -4.96 -3.37
N ALA A 227 -1.58 -6.28 -3.32
CA ALA A 227 -2.69 -7.14 -2.88
C ALA A 227 -3.01 -6.94 -1.39
N ASP A 228 -1.97 -6.90 -0.54
CA ASP A 228 -2.11 -6.62 0.89
C ASP A 228 -2.73 -5.23 1.14
N GLN A 229 -2.19 -4.20 0.49
CA GLN A 229 -2.73 -2.84 0.55
C GLN A 229 -4.19 -2.76 0.08
N ALA A 230 -4.55 -3.47 -0.98
CA ALA A 230 -5.93 -3.49 -1.49
C ALA A 230 -6.91 -4.13 -0.51
N SER A 231 -6.48 -5.20 0.18
CA SER A 231 -7.29 -5.86 1.21
C SER A 231 -7.62 -4.91 2.37
N VAL A 232 -6.63 -4.10 2.78
CA VAL A 232 -6.82 -3.09 3.84
C VAL A 232 -7.68 -1.91 3.34
N ALA A 233 -7.41 -1.40 2.14
CA ALA A 233 -8.04 -0.19 1.61
C ALA A 233 -9.53 -0.36 1.25
N GLN A 234 -9.92 -1.54 0.75
CA GLN A 234 -11.31 -1.80 0.35
C GLN A 234 -12.28 -1.81 1.53
N GLU A 235 -11.79 -2.04 2.75
CA GLU A 235 -12.58 -2.01 3.98
C GLU A 235 -12.57 -0.63 4.67
N LEU A 236 -11.51 0.18 4.48
CA LEU A 236 -11.42 1.54 5.02
C LEU A 236 -12.18 2.59 4.20
N SER A 237 -12.48 2.32 2.93
CA SER A 237 -13.23 3.23 2.06
C SER A 237 -13.84 2.45 0.91
N GLY A 238 -15.17 2.39 0.84
CA GLY A 238 -15.95 1.68 -0.20
C GLY A 238 -15.84 2.24 -1.62
N ASN A 239 -14.62 2.41 -2.16
CA ASN A 239 -14.39 2.74 -3.56
C ASN A 239 -12.99 2.29 -4.06
N PRO A 240 -12.89 1.32 -4.97
CA PRO A 240 -11.63 0.68 -5.39
C PRO A 240 -10.77 1.51 -6.35
N SER A 241 -11.34 2.53 -6.99
CA SER A 241 -10.60 3.49 -7.81
C SER A 241 -9.66 4.37 -6.96
N ARG A 242 -9.88 4.45 -5.64
CA ARG A 242 -8.97 5.11 -4.69
C ARG A 242 -7.78 4.24 -4.26
N ALA A 243 -7.90 2.91 -4.27
CA ALA A 243 -6.83 2.00 -3.85
C ALA A 243 -5.61 2.03 -4.80
N LEU A 244 -5.82 2.33 -6.09
CA LEU A 244 -4.74 2.53 -7.08
C LEU A 244 -4.08 3.92 -7.00
N ALA A 245 -4.68 4.84 -6.22
CA ALA A 245 -4.16 6.18 -5.95
C ALA A 245 -3.50 6.29 -4.56
N ALA A 246 -3.46 5.20 -3.80
CA ALA A 246 -2.80 5.17 -2.50
C ALA A 246 -1.30 5.46 -2.65
N PRO A 247 -0.71 6.30 -1.78
CA PRO A 247 0.67 6.70 -1.91
C PRO A 247 1.62 5.48 -1.90
N LYS A 248 2.60 5.47 -2.82
CA LYS A 248 3.53 4.37 -3.15
C LYS A 248 4.45 3.90 -2.00
N GLN A 249 4.26 4.42 -0.80
CA GLN A 249 5.06 4.13 0.39
C GLN A 249 4.17 3.46 1.43
N SER A 250 4.67 2.47 2.17
CA SER A 250 3.91 1.88 3.28
C SER A 250 3.52 2.96 4.29
N LEU A 251 2.34 2.82 4.93
CA LEU A 251 1.87 3.75 5.96
C LEU A 251 2.93 3.94 7.05
N GLN A 252 3.56 2.85 7.50
CA GLN A 252 4.71 2.89 8.41
C GLN A 252 5.83 3.82 7.94
N ARG A 253 6.19 3.76 6.64
CA ARG A 253 7.22 4.63 6.07
C ARG A 253 6.78 6.09 6.04
N GLN A 254 5.54 6.36 5.66
CA GLN A 254 4.98 7.72 5.65
C GLN A 254 4.93 8.33 7.06
N LEU A 255 4.57 7.52 8.07
CA LEU A 255 4.61 7.92 9.47
C LEU A 255 6.04 8.20 9.93
N ALA A 256 6.99 7.33 9.58
CA ALA A 256 8.40 7.52 9.92
C ALA A 256 9.00 8.76 9.23
N ASP A 257 8.67 8.99 7.95
CA ASP A 257 9.14 10.15 7.19
C ASP A 257 8.51 11.45 7.71
N GLY A 258 7.23 11.44 8.04
CA GLY A 258 6.57 12.57 8.71
C GLY A 258 7.17 12.88 10.08
N LEU A 259 7.46 11.86 10.89
CA LEU A 259 8.16 12.03 12.16
C LEU A 259 9.57 12.58 11.96
N ARG A 260 10.31 12.13 10.95
CA ARG A 260 11.65 12.67 10.61
C ARG A 260 11.58 14.13 10.26
N HIS A 261 10.66 14.51 9.37
CA HIS A 261 10.47 15.89 8.95
C HIS A 261 10.12 16.79 10.14
N LEU A 262 9.13 16.39 10.95
CA LEU A 262 8.73 17.18 12.11
C LEU A 262 9.88 17.33 13.10
N VAL A 263 10.57 16.24 13.46
CA VAL A 263 11.65 16.27 14.45
C VAL A 263 12.85 17.08 13.98
N ARG A 264 13.17 17.08 12.68
CA ARG A 264 14.33 17.81 12.13
C ARG A 264 14.03 19.27 11.83
N ASP A 265 12.85 19.54 11.29
CA ASP A 265 12.57 20.82 10.65
C ASP A 265 11.59 21.70 11.46
N THR A 266 10.84 21.11 12.39
CA THR A 266 9.74 21.80 13.11
C THR A 266 9.91 21.82 14.62
N LEU A 267 10.24 20.68 15.23
CA LEU A 267 10.23 20.52 16.69
C LEU A 267 11.49 21.06 17.35
N LYS A 268 11.31 21.67 18.53
CA LYS A 268 12.41 22.15 19.37
C LYS A 268 12.78 21.08 20.39
N LEU A 269 13.89 20.38 20.16
CA LEU A 269 14.41 19.40 21.10
C LEU A 269 15.34 20.03 22.16
N ASN A 270 15.35 19.44 23.35
CA ASN A 270 16.35 19.67 24.41
C ASN A 270 16.55 21.15 24.82
N GLN A 271 15.48 21.94 24.84
CA GLN A 271 15.55 23.34 25.25
C GLN A 271 16.05 23.46 26.71
N PRO A 272 17.10 24.26 26.98
CA PRO A 272 17.75 24.30 28.30
C PRO A 272 16.91 25.00 29.39
N ASP A 273 16.12 26.01 29.00
CA ASP A 273 15.48 26.96 29.93
C ASP A 273 13.93 27.00 29.81
N GLY A 274 13.30 26.04 29.11
CA GLY A 274 11.85 26.06 28.89
C GLY A 274 11.27 24.76 28.33
N PRO A 275 9.94 24.70 28.10
CA PRO A 275 9.28 23.52 27.57
C PRO A 275 9.76 23.26 26.13
N ALA A 276 10.28 22.05 25.91
CA ALA A 276 10.66 21.53 24.60
C ALA A 276 9.52 20.70 24.02
N ASP A 277 9.52 20.53 22.69
CA ASP A 277 8.60 19.60 22.03
C ASP A 277 9.03 18.13 22.22
N GLY A 278 10.28 17.92 22.63
CA GLY A 278 10.81 16.63 22.99
C GLY A 278 12.21 16.63 23.59
N TRP A 279 12.59 15.49 24.13
CA TRP A 279 13.86 15.26 24.80
C TRP A 279 14.56 14.02 24.26
N LEU A 280 15.77 14.19 23.74
CA LEU A 280 16.62 13.10 23.28
C LEU A 280 17.53 12.64 24.42
N THR A 281 17.33 11.40 24.88
CA THR A 281 18.21 10.72 25.84
C THR A 281 19.13 9.74 25.10
N GLN A 282 20.07 9.10 25.81
CA GLN A 282 20.96 8.10 25.20
C GLN A 282 20.19 6.95 24.51
N ASN A 283 19.04 6.56 25.07
CA ASN A 283 18.34 5.34 24.68
C ASN A 283 17.01 5.58 23.94
N ALA A 284 16.46 6.80 24.00
CA ALA A 284 15.15 7.10 23.43
C ALA A 284 14.98 8.60 23.11
N LEU A 285 14.16 8.87 22.10
CA LEU A 285 13.58 10.18 21.85
C LEU A 285 12.19 10.22 22.48
N TRP A 286 11.94 11.22 23.33
CA TRP A 286 10.66 11.43 24.00
C TRP A 286 9.98 12.67 23.40
N LEU A 287 8.79 12.51 22.82
CA LEU A 287 8.04 13.61 22.20
C LEU A 287 6.73 13.87 22.93
N VAL A 288 6.33 15.12 23.10
CA VAL A 288 5.04 15.44 23.73
C VAL A 288 3.88 14.94 22.86
N SER A 289 3.04 14.08 23.43
CA SER A 289 2.11 13.21 22.68
C SER A 289 1.02 13.94 21.90
N LYS A 290 0.38 14.96 22.49
CA LYS A 290 -0.71 15.70 21.81
C LYS A 290 -0.18 16.58 20.67
N PRO A 291 0.81 17.46 20.87
CA PRO A 291 1.35 18.30 19.79
C PRO A 291 1.89 17.49 18.61
N ILE A 292 2.65 16.41 18.89
CA ILE A 292 3.20 15.60 17.80
C ILE A 292 2.11 14.86 17.03
N ALA A 293 1.05 14.39 17.70
CA ALA A 293 -0.07 13.76 17.03
C ALA A 293 -0.83 14.74 16.14
N ASP A 294 -1.12 15.94 16.64
CA ASP A 294 -1.80 16.99 15.88
C ASP A 294 -0.98 17.39 14.63
N GLN A 295 0.33 17.63 14.79
CA GLN A 295 1.22 18.03 13.70
C GLN A 295 1.46 16.91 12.69
N LEU A 296 1.66 15.66 13.15
CA LEU A 296 1.84 14.52 12.27
C LEU A 296 0.57 14.23 11.47
N ARG A 297 -0.61 14.33 12.08
CA ARG A 297 -1.88 14.23 11.34
C ARG A 297 -1.99 15.30 10.25
N ALA A 298 -1.70 16.56 10.60
CA ALA A 298 -1.72 17.65 9.63
C ALA A 298 -0.72 17.43 8.48
N TYR A 299 0.49 16.95 8.81
CA TYR A 299 1.52 16.64 7.82
C TYR A 299 1.06 15.53 6.86
N LEU A 300 0.57 14.40 7.39
CA LEU A 300 0.09 13.28 6.57
C LEU A 300 -1.07 13.70 5.65
N LEU A 301 -2.02 14.47 6.18
CA LEU A 301 -3.12 15.01 5.37
C LEU A 301 -2.62 15.95 4.27
N SER A 302 -1.60 16.77 4.54
CA SER A 302 -0.98 17.65 3.53
C SER A 302 -0.25 16.88 2.43
N GLN A 303 0.28 15.69 2.76
CA GLN A 303 0.91 14.76 1.81
C GLN A 303 -0.11 13.89 1.07
N GLY A 304 -1.42 14.14 1.25
CA GLY A 304 -2.49 13.38 0.60
C GLY A 304 -2.69 11.97 1.16
N VAL A 305 -2.21 11.70 2.36
CA VAL A 305 -2.44 10.41 3.04
C VAL A 305 -3.88 10.38 3.56
N GLU A 306 -4.72 9.61 2.89
CA GLU A 306 -6.11 9.37 3.31
C GLU A 306 -6.18 8.29 4.42
N GLY A 307 -7.23 8.30 5.25
CA GLY A 307 -7.42 7.29 6.32
C GLY A 307 -6.78 7.60 7.67
N VAL A 308 -6.19 8.79 7.82
CA VAL A 308 -5.62 9.26 9.10
C VAL A 308 -6.75 9.52 10.13
N PRO A 309 -6.76 8.84 11.30
CA PRO A 309 -7.79 9.06 12.30
C PRO A 309 -7.85 10.50 12.80
N SER A 310 -9.06 11.05 12.96
CA SER A 310 -9.27 12.42 13.42
C SER A 310 -9.11 12.59 14.94
N SER A 311 -9.25 11.51 15.71
CA SER A 311 -9.14 11.50 17.17
C SER A 311 -7.84 10.86 17.66
N ASN A 312 -7.38 11.30 18.84
CA ASN A 312 -6.05 10.94 19.35
C ASN A 312 -5.90 9.46 19.69
N ALA A 313 -6.90 8.81 20.32
CA ALA A 313 -6.76 7.42 20.75
C ALA A 313 -6.57 6.44 19.57
N PRO A 314 -7.39 6.47 18.51
CA PRO A 314 -7.14 5.64 17.32
C PRO A 314 -5.84 5.99 16.60
N PHE A 315 -5.45 7.28 16.61
CA PHE A 315 -4.19 7.70 15.99
C PHE A 315 -2.95 7.15 16.72
N PHE A 316 -2.95 7.15 18.06
CA PHE A 316 -1.87 6.55 18.84
C PHE A 316 -1.79 5.04 18.67
N ASN A 317 -2.94 4.36 18.55
CA ASN A 317 -2.98 2.93 18.24
C ASN A 317 -2.39 2.67 16.85
N MET A 318 -2.71 3.49 15.86
CA MET A 318 -2.12 3.39 14.53
C MET A 318 -0.60 3.55 14.56
N LEU A 319 -0.05 4.50 15.33
CA LEU A 319 1.40 4.65 15.50
C LEU A 319 2.05 3.41 16.13
N GLN A 320 1.38 2.81 17.11
CA GLN A 320 1.83 1.59 17.79
C GLN A 320 1.82 0.38 16.84
N ASP A 321 0.73 0.18 16.11
CA ASP A 321 0.56 -0.95 15.18
C ASP A 321 1.54 -0.90 14.02
N GLN A 322 1.93 0.31 13.58
CA GLN A 322 2.95 0.52 12.56
C GLN A 322 4.38 0.48 13.13
N GLY A 323 4.56 0.20 14.43
CA GLY A 323 5.87 0.04 15.06
C GLY A 323 6.74 1.30 15.07
N VAL A 324 6.15 2.49 14.90
CA VAL A 324 6.90 3.76 14.90
C VAL A 324 7.09 4.34 16.31
N VAL A 325 6.34 3.85 17.30
CA VAL A 325 6.47 4.22 18.72
C VAL A 325 6.62 2.98 19.60
N GLN A 326 7.36 3.12 20.71
CA GLN A 326 7.56 2.07 21.72
C GLN A 326 6.47 2.13 22.78
N THR A 327 5.96 0.97 23.18
CA THR A 327 4.88 0.84 24.15
C THR A 327 5.40 0.73 25.58
N ASN A 328 4.57 1.17 26.52
CA ASN A 328 4.86 1.04 27.95
C ASN A 328 4.57 -0.40 28.46
N ALA A 329 4.81 -0.67 29.74
CA ALA A 329 4.58 -1.99 30.35
C ALA A 329 3.11 -2.47 30.30
N GLN A 330 2.16 -1.57 30.01
CA GLN A 330 0.74 -1.83 29.85
C GLN A 330 0.32 -1.93 28.36
N ASP A 331 1.28 -2.01 27.45
CA ASP A 331 1.08 -2.09 25.99
C ASP A 331 0.33 -0.88 25.41
N LYS A 332 0.55 0.30 25.98
CA LYS A 332 0.02 1.58 25.46
C LYS A 332 1.15 2.46 24.90
N ALA A 333 0.85 3.19 23.83
CA ALA A 333 1.79 4.14 23.22
C ALA A 333 2.17 5.34 24.11
N ILE A 334 1.31 5.70 25.08
CA ILE A 334 1.49 6.90 25.92
C ILE A 334 2.27 6.57 27.19
N TRP A 335 3.31 7.35 27.44
CA TRP A 335 4.13 7.31 28.65
C TRP A 335 3.83 8.55 29.49
N LYS A 336 3.79 8.39 30.82
CA LYS A 336 3.78 9.51 31.74
C LYS A 336 5.16 9.61 32.37
N ALA A 337 5.88 10.70 32.10
CA ALA A 337 7.23 10.88 32.62
C ALA A 337 7.44 12.31 33.10
N THR A 338 8.23 12.43 34.16
CA THR A 338 8.69 13.71 34.70
C THR A 338 10.03 14.06 34.09
N ILE A 339 10.10 15.25 33.51
CA ILE A 339 11.34 15.82 32.97
C ILE A 339 11.89 16.80 34.00
N ASP A 340 13.15 16.65 34.37
CA ASP A 340 13.86 17.52 35.30
C ASP A 340 15.13 18.07 34.61
N ASN A 341 15.27 19.38 34.55
CA ASN A 341 16.43 20.02 33.92
C ASN A 341 17.66 20.15 34.85
N GLY A 342 17.57 19.67 36.09
CA GLY A 342 18.62 19.73 37.10
C GLY A 342 18.88 21.15 37.64
N ARG A 343 18.06 22.14 37.25
CA ARG A 343 18.18 23.56 37.63
C ARG A 343 16.90 24.10 38.27
N GLY A 344 16.13 23.22 38.89
CA GLY A 344 14.90 23.58 39.62
C GLY A 344 13.63 23.64 38.78
N TRP A 345 13.69 23.33 37.48
CA TRP A 345 12.49 23.14 36.64
C TRP A 345 12.22 21.64 36.46
N ARG A 346 11.04 21.22 36.92
CA ARG A 346 10.58 19.84 36.87
C ARG A 346 9.10 19.80 36.50
N ASN A 347 8.74 19.05 35.47
CA ASN A 347 7.34 18.99 35.02
C ASN A 347 7.00 17.62 34.42
N THR A 348 5.74 17.19 34.57
CA THR A 348 5.27 15.87 34.12
C THR A 348 4.50 15.99 32.83
N PHE A 349 4.83 15.16 31.84
CA PHE A 349 4.24 15.17 30.51
C PHE A 349 3.72 13.79 30.11
N THR A 350 2.77 13.79 29.17
CA THR A 350 2.39 12.60 28.40
C THR A 350 3.21 12.56 27.11
N LEU A 351 4.05 11.53 26.97
CA LEU A 351 5.09 11.42 25.95
C LEU A 351 4.88 10.19 25.08
N LEU A 352 5.32 10.28 23.83
CA LEU A 352 5.61 9.14 22.97
C LEU A 352 7.10 8.82 23.07
N LYS A 353 7.43 7.54 23.14
CA LYS A 353 8.81 7.05 23.17
C LYS A 353 9.17 6.48 21.81
N LEU A 354 10.23 7.00 21.18
CA LEU A 354 10.68 6.57 19.86
C LEU A 354 12.13 6.09 19.92
N SER A 355 12.48 5.15 19.03
CA SER A 355 13.87 4.78 18.80
C SER A 355 14.58 5.93 18.08
N PRO A 356 15.74 6.42 18.56
CA PRO A 356 16.49 7.46 17.86
C PRO A 356 16.92 7.03 16.45
N ALA A 357 17.12 5.74 16.21
CA ALA A 357 17.46 5.19 14.89
C ALA A 357 16.33 5.34 13.86
N LEU A 358 15.08 5.49 14.31
CA LEU A 358 13.95 5.74 13.42
C LEU A 358 14.07 7.14 12.78
N ILE A 359 14.57 8.11 13.53
CA ILE A 359 14.68 9.53 13.11
C ILE A 359 16.04 9.83 12.46
N TRP A 360 17.12 9.30 13.01
CA TRP A 360 18.49 9.54 12.55
C TRP A 360 19.17 8.22 12.18
N THR A 361 19.32 7.99 10.87
CA THR A 361 20.02 6.82 10.30
C THR A 361 21.50 6.84 10.66
N ASN A 362 22.14 8.01 10.63
CA ASN A 362 23.52 8.19 11.07
C ASN A 362 23.54 8.74 12.50
N PRO A 363 24.29 8.12 13.43
CA PRO A 363 24.42 8.63 14.80
C PRO A 363 24.99 10.06 14.89
N SER A 364 25.80 10.47 13.92
CA SER A 364 26.43 11.79 13.85
C SER A 364 25.45 12.93 13.61
N ASP A 365 24.27 12.64 13.05
CA ASP A 365 23.22 13.63 12.75
C ASP A 365 22.36 13.95 13.99
N ARG A 366 22.61 13.28 15.12
CA ARG A 366 21.81 13.42 16.34
C ARG A 366 22.18 14.72 17.08
N PRO A 367 21.18 15.48 17.56
CA PRO A 367 21.43 16.60 18.47
C PRO A 367 22.12 16.14 19.76
N PRO A 368 22.76 17.06 20.51
CA PRO A 368 23.31 16.77 21.83
C PRO A 368 22.24 16.16 22.74
N ILE A 369 22.60 15.14 23.51
CA ILE A 369 21.68 14.52 24.46
C ILE A 369 21.24 15.51 25.54
N TYR A 370 20.03 15.31 26.05
CA TYR A 370 19.51 16.08 27.16
C TYR A 370 20.33 15.81 28.42
N ASN A 371 20.79 16.89 29.07
CA ASN A 371 21.62 16.82 30.27
C ASN A 371 20.80 16.69 31.58
N GLY A 372 19.48 16.75 31.50
CA GLY A 372 18.57 16.52 32.63
C GLY A 372 18.13 15.06 32.74
N SER A 373 17.22 14.75 33.67
CA SER A 373 16.67 13.40 33.86
C SER A 373 15.26 13.27 33.28
N VAL A 374 14.95 12.08 32.77
CA VAL A 374 13.61 11.66 32.34
C VAL A 374 13.22 10.47 33.21
N GLU A 375 12.31 10.70 34.15
CA GLU A 375 11.84 9.69 35.11
C GLU A 375 10.44 9.21 34.72
N VAL A 376 10.31 7.94 34.35
CA VAL A 376 9.02 7.35 33.98
C VAL A 376 8.25 6.94 35.23
N GLU A 377 7.00 7.39 35.34
CA GLU A 377 6.10 6.93 36.40
C GLU A 377 5.65 5.49 36.10
N SER A 378 6.01 4.54 36.98
CA SER A 378 5.49 3.18 36.90
C SER A 378 4.04 3.18 37.39
N GLY A 379 3.10 3.04 36.46
CA GLY A 379 1.66 3.22 36.70
C GLY A 379 1.08 2.28 37.76
N GLY A 380 0.83 2.83 38.96
CA GLY A 380 -0.22 2.40 39.88
C GLY A 380 -1.57 2.98 39.46
N ALA A 381 -2.65 2.29 39.82
CA ALA A 381 -4.02 2.42 39.33
C ALA A 381 -4.66 3.84 39.32
N SER A 382 -5.44 4.07 38.26
CA SER A 382 -6.67 4.89 38.13
C SER A 382 -6.62 6.40 38.44
N GLU A 383 -6.95 7.25 37.45
CA GLU A 383 -8.27 7.90 37.30
C GLU A 383 -8.26 8.95 36.17
N ASP A 384 -9.47 9.25 35.70
CA ASP A 384 -9.85 10.02 34.52
C ASP A 384 -9.17 11.39 34.36
N ALA A 385 -8.84 11.72 33.10
CA ALA A 385 -8.45 13.07 32.71
C ALA A 385 -9.67 14.00 32.75
N GLN A 386 -9.81 14.75 33.85
CA GLN A 386 -10.54 16.01 33.87
C GLN A 386 -9.54 17.18 33.90
N ASP A 387 -9.67 18.07 32.93
CA ASP A 387 -8.97 19.34 32.83
C ASP A 387 -9.04 20.13 34.14
N THR A 388 -7.90 20.52 34.70
CA THR A 388 -7.77 21.73 35.51
C THR A 388 -6.34 22.28 35.45
N LEU A 389 -6.19 23.45 34.82
CA LEU A 389 -5.05 24.33 35.03
C LEU A 389 -5.16 24.89 36.46
N GLN A 390 -4.17 24.65 37.32
CA GLN A 390 -4.05 25.28 38.63
C GLN A 390 -3.02 26.42 38.61
N LEU A 391 -3.47 27.62 38.98
CA LEU A 391 -2.66 28.74 39.49
C LEU A 391 -2.84 28.81 41.03
N PRO A 392 -1.84 29.32 41.78
CA PRO A 392 -1.72 29.12 43.25
C PRO A 392 -2.66 30.01 44.09
N PRO A 393 -2.82 29.72 45.41
CA PRO A 393 -4.05 30.02 46.15
C PRO A 393 -4.05 31.37 46.87
N LEU A 394 -5.24 31.95 47.01
CA LEU A 394 -5.59 32.94 48.04
C LEU A 394 -6.83 32.47 48.83
N THR A 395 -6.82 32.85 50.09
CA THR A 395 -7.53 32.32 51.28
C THR A 395 -9.06 32.52 51.35
N ASN A 396 -9.70 31.53 52.00
CA ASN A 396 -10.94 31.54 52.83
C ASN A 396 -12.19 32.31 52.37
N THR A 397 -13.35 31.63 52.31
CA THR A 397 -14.41 31.67 53.35
C THR A 397 -15.62 30.80 52.92
N THR A 398 -16.11 30.01 53.87
CA THR A 398 -17.23 29.05 53.82
C THR A 398 -18.61 29.73 53.80
N LEU A 399 -19.63 29.08 53.17
CA LEU A 399 -21.01 28.79 53.67
C LEU A 399 -21.96 28.36 52.49
N PRO A 400 -23.08 27.63 52.73
CA PRO A 400 -23.48 26.46 51.91
C PRO A 400 -24.89 26.49 51.26
N PHE A 401 -25.25 25.36 50.61
CA PHE A 401 -26.56 24.82 50.16
C PHE A 401 -26.90 24.89 48.64
N PRO A 402 -27.79 24.03 48.10
CA PRO A 402 -28.09 22.62 48.40
C PRO A 402 -28.15 21.70 47.14
N ALA A 403 -28.30 20.39 47.37
CA ALA A 403 -28.42 19.32 46.38
C ALA A 403 -29.79 19.27 45.67
N VAL A 404 -29.81 18.83 44.40
CA VAL A 404 -31.01 18.34 43.68
C VAL A 404 -30.65 17.10 42.85
N ASN A 405 -31.54 16.11 42.92
CA ASN A 405 -31.49 14.75 42.36
C ASN A 405 -31.52 14.68 40.82
N GLN A 406 -30.72 13.74 40.28
CA GLN A 406 -30.97 12.71 39.23
C GLN A 406 -32.18 12.84 38.26
N PRO A 407 -32.08 12.41 36.98
CA PRO A 407 -32.16 10.96 36.68
C PRO A 407 -31.35 10.41 35.48
N THR A 408 -31.04 9.11 35.64
CA THR A 408 -30.53 8.13 34.66
C THR A 408 -31.56 7.75 33.59
N LEU A 409 -31.13 7.63 32.33
CA LEU A 409 -31.80 6.84 31.29
C LEU A 409 -30.76 6.04 30.50
N GLY A 410 -30.89 4.71 30.55
CA GLY A 410 -30.07 3.77 29.78
C GLY A 410 -30.37 3.83 28.30
N ARG A 411 -29.38 3.46 27.48
CA ARG A 411 -29.59 3.21 26.05
C ARG A 411 -28.78 2.00 25.59
N THR A 412 -29.53 1.09 24.99
CA THR A 412 -29.17 -0.16 24.33
C THR A 412 -28.21 0.05 23.15
N ALA A 413 -27.27 -0.88 22.96
CA ALA A 413 -26.39 -0.95 21.79
C ALA A 413 -27.16 -1.44 20.55
N PRO A 414 -26.93 -0.87 19.34
CA PRO A 414 -27.49 -1.42 18.10
C PRO A 414 -26.59 -2.52 17.53
N ALA A 415 -27.22 -3.58 17.03
CA ALA A 415 -26.59 -4.64 16.23
C ALA A 415 -26.30 -4.14 14.81
N VAL A 416 -25.16 -4.53 14.24
CA VAL A 416 -24.73 -4.21 12.88
C VAL A 416 -25.14 -5.36 11.94
N ASP A 417 -25.91 -5.05 10.91
CA ASP A 417 -26.31 -5.98 9.83
C ASP A 417 -25.18 -6.11 8.79
N GLU A 418 -24.29 -7.10 8.98
CA GLU A 418 -23.19 -7.45 8.06
C GLU A 418 -23.56 -7.95 6.64
N PRO A 419 -24.76 -8.49 6.29
CA PRO A 419 -24.92 -9.17 5.00
C PRO A 419 -24.85 -8.29 3.74
N ALA A 420 -25.14 -6.98 3.85
CA ALA A 420 -25.35 -6.11 2.68
C ALA A 420 -24.07 -5.46 2.12
N GLU A 421 -23.08 -5.14 2.97
CA GLU A 421 -21.79 -4.60 2.52
C GLU A 421 -20.91 -5.67 1.83
N ILE A 422 -21.14 -6.94 2.17
CA ILE A 422 -20.37 -8.09 1.68
C ILE A 422 -20.69 -8.43 0.22
N ASP A 423 -21.96 -8.31 -0.21
CA ASP A 423 -22.32 -8.54 -1.61
C ASP A 423 -21.78 -7.42 -2.55
N ALA A 424 -21.59 -6.20 -2.05
CA ALA A 424 -20.93 -5.12 -2.79
C ALA A 424 -19.42 -5.36 -2.94
N LEU A 425 -18.76 -5.90 -1.92
CA LEU A 425 -17.35 -6.30 -1.92
C LEU A 425 -17.04 -7.41 -2.94
N LEU A 426 -17.99 -8.34 -3.12
CA LEU A 426 -17.87 -9.47 -4.04
C LEU A 426 -18.31 -9.14 -5.47
N ALA A 427 -19.30 -8.27 -5.65
CA ALA A 427 -19.70 -7.76 -6.97
C ALA A 427 -18.57 -7.01 -7.68
N LEU A 428 -17.61 -6.47 -6.94
CA LEU A 428 -16.44 -5.78 -7.48
C LEU A 428 -15.28 -6.72 -7.88
N LEU A 429 -15.25 -7.93 -7.33
CA LEU A 429 -14.29 -8.96 -7.72
C LEU A 429 -14.73 -9.66 -9.01
N SER A 430 -16.04 -9.75 -9.27
CA SER A 430 -16.63 -10.26 -10.50
C SER A 430 -16.85 -9.11 -11.50
N GLY A 431 -15.86 -8.78 -12.35
CA GLY A 431 -16.04 -7.77 -13.39
C GLY A 431 -17.21 -8.08 -14.35
N PRO A 432 -17.77 -7.09 -15.06
CA PRO A 432 -18.94 -7.26 -15.91
C PRO A 432 -18.52 -7.88 -17.25
N ASP A 433 -18.31 -9.19 -17.27
CA ASP A 433 -18.28 -9.96 -18.52
C ASP A 433 -18.69 -11.41 -18.24
N GLN A 434 -20.00 -11.62 -18.15
CA GLN A 434 -20.62 -12.89 -18.52
C GLN A 434 -21.88 -12.63 -19.33
N PRO A 435 -21.96 -13.08 -20.60
CA PRO A 435 -23.23 -13.19 -21.28
C PRO A 435 -24.05 -14.29 -20.60
N ALA A 436 -25.23 -13.92 -20.10
CA ALA A 436 -26.18 -14.85 -19.53
C ALA A 436 -26.63 -15.86 -20.59
N VAL A 437 -26.42 -17.15 -20.34
CA VAL A 437 -27.00 -18.25 -21.12
C VAL A 437 -28.38 -18.57 -20.52
N PRO A 438 -29.50 -18.41 -21.24
CA PRO A 438 -30.77 -18.91 -20.76
C PRO A 438 -30.86 -20.42 -21.00
N SER A 439 -31.22 -21.16 -19.95
CA SER A 439 -31.60 -22.57 -20.05
C SER A 439 -33.02 -22.69 -20.57
N SER A 440 -33.25 -23.39 -21.68
CA SER A 440 -34.56 -23.95 -22.03
C SER A 440 -34.40 -25.20 -22.90
N LYS A 441 -35.29 -26.15 -22.64
CA LYS A 441 -35.26 -27.56 -23.08
C LYS A 441 -35.44 -27.73 -24.59
N SER A 442 -34.94 -28.88 -25.04
CA SER A 442 -34.94 -29.50 -26.38
C SER A 442 -36.24 -29.40 -27.18
N ILE A 443 -36.12 -29.21 -28.51
CA ILE A 443 -36.50 -30.13 -29.62
C ILE A 443 -35.94 -29.54 -30.95
N THR A 444 -35.28 -30.40 -31.74
CA THR A 444 -34.66 -30.23 -33.08
C THR A 444 -35.69 -30.33 -34.24
N PRO A 445 -35.30 -30.26 -35.54
CA PRO A 445 -34.36 -29.37 -36.26
C PRO A 445 -34.98 -28.80 -37.58
N LEU A 446 -34.41 -27.75 -38.20
CA LEU A 446 -34.33 -27.60 -39.68
C LEU A 446 -33.39 -26.42 -40.08
N ILE A 447 -32.63 -26.63 -41.16
CA ILE A 447 -31.64 -25.76 -41.85
C ILE A 447 -32.14 -25.66 -43.34
N PRO A 448 -31.68 -24.76 -44.26
CA PRO A 448 -30.86 -23.53 -44.24
C PRO A 448 -31.49 -22.30 -44.98
N ASP A 449 -30.68 -21.24 -45.17
CA ASP A 449 -30.66 -20.18 -46.21
C ASP A 449 -31.06 -18.77 -45.71
N ALA A 450 -30.44 -17.65 -46.11
CA ALA A 450 -29.25 -17.32 -46.89
C ALA A 450 -28.95 -15.80 -46.69
N LEU A 451 -27.69 -15.41 -46.93
CA LEU A 451 -27.15 -14.15 -47.50
C LEU A 451 -27.90 -12.80 -47.41
N GLY A 452 -27.15 -11.73 -47.08
CA GLY A 452 -27.46 -10.32 -47.44
C GLY A 452 -26.99 -9.32 -46.38
N GLU A 453 -25.79 -8.75 -46.49
CA GLU A 453 -25.46 -7.46 -47.12
C GLU A 453 -25.95 -6.19 -46.39
N VAL A 454 -24.93 -5.49 -45.84
CA VAL A 454 -24.70 -4.05 -45.65
C VAL A 454 -25.74 -3.08 -46.26
N GLN A 455 -26.26 -2.14 -45.46
CA GLN A 455 -26.38 -0.73 -45.89
C GLN A 455 -26.64 0.27 -44.75
N SER A 456 -25.98 1.43 -44.93
CA SER A 456 -25.96 2.64 -44.10
C SER A 456 -27.23 3.49 -44.21
N ALA A 457 -27.60 4.20 -43.14
CA ALA A 457 -28.33 5.48 -43.23
C ALA A 457 -28.20 6.30 -41.92
N GLN A 458 -27.87 7.60 -42.05
CA GLN A 458 -27.92 8.65 -41.01
C GLN A 458 -29.33 9.34 -40.96
N PRO A 459 -29.58 10.49 -40.27
CA PRO A 459 -30.02 10.59 -38.87
C PRO A 459 -31.27 11.50 -38.63
N VAL A 460 -31.57 11.72 -37.33
CA VAL A 460 -32.38 12.76 -36.60
C VAL A 460 -33.94 12.71 -36.65
N PRO A 461 -34.72 13.19 -35.62
CA PRO A 461 -34.38 14.15 -34.54
C PRO A 461 -34.94 13.96 -33.07
N HIS A 462 -34.28 14.67 -32.12
CA HIS A 462 -34.67 15.31 -30.82
C HIS A 462 -35.43 14.48 -29.72
N THR A 463 -35.24 14.59 -28.38
CA THR A 463 -34.86 15.71 -27.46
C THR A 463 -34.53 15.20 -26.03
N ASN A 464 -33.55 15.85 -25.36
CA ASN A 464 -33.22 15.99 -23.90
C ASN A 464 -33.07 14.76 -22.98
N ALA A 465 -32.06 14.64 -22.11
CA ALA A 465 -31.43 15.65 -21.24
C ALA A 465 -29.91 15.41 -20.99
N GLN A 466 -29.23 16.47 -20.53
CA GLN A 466 -27.79 16.80 -20.58
C GLN A 466 -26.83 15.99 -19.68
N PRO A 467 -25.55 15.84 -20.09
CA PRO A 467 -24.39 15.69 -19.20
C PRO A 467 -23.68 17.05 -18.97
N VAL A 468 -23.03 17.19 -17.81
CA VAL A 468 -22.26 18.38 -17.41
C VAL A 468 -20.83 18.28 -17.93
N ASP A 469 -20.44 19.26 -18.74
CA ASP A 469 -19.09 19.50 -19.26
C ASP A 469 -18.10 19.96 -18.17
N THR A 470 -16.84 19.58 -18.31
CA THR A 470 -15.71 20.44 -17.90
C THR A 470 -14.76 20.54 -19.09
N ALA A 471 -14.96 21.59 -19.89
CA ALA A 471 -14.12 21.93 -21.04
C ALA A 471 -13.00 22.88 -20.60
N THR A 472 -11.75 22.57 -20.97
CA THR A 472 -10.62 23.50 -20.92
C THR A 472 -10.60 24.33 -22.22
N ALA A 473 -10.46 25.65 -22.12
CA ALA A 473 -10.54 26.61 -23.23
C ALA A 473 -9.39 26.50 -24.25
N PRO A 474 -9.55 26.99 -25.51
CA PRO A 474 -8.50 26.93 -26.53
C PRO A 474 -7.45 28.06 -26.40
N PRO A 475 -6.21 27.85 -26.88
CA PRO A 475 -5.09 28.76 -26.64
C PRO A 475 -5.08 29.99 -27.55
N LYS A 476 -4.69 31.16 -27.01
CA LYS A 476 -4.70 32.47 -27.68
C LYS A 476 -3.28 33.00 -27.98
N GLY A 477 -2.49 32.27 -28.75
CA GLY A 477 -1.34 32.88 -29.45
C GLY A 477 -0.07 32.02 -29.51
N LYS A 478 0.84 32.38 -30.41
CA LYS A 478 2.05 31.58 -30.72
C LYS A 478 3.05 31.50 -29.56
N THR A 479 3.06 32.49 -28.66
CA THR A 479 3.93 32.53 -27.47
C THR A 479 3.29 31.80 -26.29
N GLU A 480 1.95 31.79 -26.20
CA GLU A 480 1.21 31.06 -25.16
C GLU A 480 1.40 29.55 -25.30
N LEU A 481 1.37 29.03 -26.53
CA LEU A 481 1.52 27.59 -26.77
C LEU A 481 2.85 27.00 -26.24
N GLY A 482 3.94 27.78 -26.27
CA GLY A 482 5.21 27.33 -25.72
C GLY A 482 5.16 27.21 -24.19
N GLN A 483 4.48 28.15 -23.54
CA GLN A 483 4.32 28.18 -22.09
C GLN A 483 3.34 27.10 -21.63
N GLU A 484 2.22 26.93 -22.34
CA GLU A 484 1.26 25.85 -22.10
C GLU A 484 1.91 24.46 -22.21
N PHE A 485 2.84 24.28 -23.15
CA PHE A 485 3.61 23.05 -23.24
C PHE A 485 4.47 22.83 -21.99
N ILE A 486 5.11 23.87 -21.45
CA ILE A 486 5.92 23.78 -20.21
C ILE A 486 5.04 23.51 -18.99
N ASP A 487 3.90 24.17 -18.89
CA ASP A 487 2.97 24.00 -17.78
C ASP A 487 2.37 22.59 -17.81
N TRP A 488 1.97 22.10 -18.99
CA TRP A 488 1.56 20.71 -19.20
C TRP A 488 2.66 19.72 -18.84
N LEU A 489 3.92 20.02 -19.19
CA LEU A 489 5.04 19.15 -18.88
C LEU A 489 5.30 19.09 -17.37
N ARG A 490 5.25 20.23 -16.69
CA ARG A 490 5.39 20.34 -15.23
C ARG A 490 4.25 19.65 -14.49
N GLU A 491 3.01 19.89 -14.90
CA GLU A 491 1.82 19.24 -14.33
C GLU A 491 1.88 17.73 -14.57
N GLY A 492 2.27 17.31 -15.78
CA GLY A 492 2.45 15.92 -16.14
C GLY A 492 3.52 15.22 -15.30
N ILE A 493 4.63 15.89 -14.98
CA ILE A 493 5.68 15.37 -14.09
C ILE A 493 5.16 15.30 -12.63
N THR A 494 4.52 16.36 -12.15
CA THR A 494 4.01 16.45 -10.76
C THR A 494 2.89 15.43 -10.49
N SER A 495 1.99 15.25 -11.45
CA SER A 495 0.92 14.24 -11.42
C SER A 495 1.41 12.82 -11.76
N HIS A 496 2.69 12.64 -12.05
CA HIS A 496 3.31 11.37 -12.47
C HIS A 496 2.75 10.78 -13.78
N LYS A 497 2.00 11.56 -14.58
CA LYS A 497 1.57 11.20 -15.93
C LYS A 497 2.75 11.12 -16.90
N ILE A 498 3.77 11.96 -16.72
CA ILE A 498 5.01 11.98 -17.48
C ILE A 498 6.11 11.39 -16.59
N ILE A 499 6.43 10.13 -16.86
CA ILE A 499 7.55 9.42 -16.23
C ILE A 499 8.89 10.06 -16.60
N ILE A 500 9.78 10.14 -15.60
CA ILE A 500 11.14 10.66 -15.71
C ILE A 500 12.15 9.54 -15.45
N ASN A 501 13.36 9.62 -16.04
CA ASN A 501 14.49 8.71 -15.76
C ASN A 501 14.24 7.20 -15.94
N ASP A 502 13.16 6.82 -16.64
CA ASP A 502 12.86 5.45 -17.04
C ASP A 502 13.34 5.15 -18.47
N ALA A 503 13.49 3.88 -18.85
CA ALA A 503 13.88 3.46 -20.19
C ALA A 503 12.95 3.98 -21.32
N LYS A 504 11.67 4.25 -21.01
CA LYS A 504 10.69 4.84 -21.96
C LYS A 504 10.34 6.29 -21.63
N ALA A 505 11.01 6.91 -20.66
CA ALA A 505 10.75 8.30 -20.32
C ALA A 505 11.07 9.23 -21.48
N LEU A 506 10.32 10.33 -21.55
CA LEU A 506 10.53 11.41 -22.52
C LEU A 506 11.15 12.65 -21.87
N VAL A 507 11.44 12.55 -20.57
CA VAL A 507 12.15 13.55 -19.77
C VAL A 507 13.17 12.80 -18.91
N HIS A 508 14.39 13.29 -18.87
CA HIS A 508 15.46 12.72 -18.03
C HIS A 508 16.22 13.83 -17.31
N THR A 509 16.94 13.50 -16.24
CA THR A 509 17.95 14.37 -15.66
C THR A 509 19.33 13.88 -16.09
N VAL A 510 20.17 14.78 -16.62
CA VAL A 510 21.53 14.47 -17.09
C VAL A 510 22.45 15.64 -16.73
N SER A 511 23.55 15.35 -16.02
CA SER A 511 24.54 16.35 -15.57
C SER A 511 23.89 17.49 -14.77
N GLY A 512 22.97 17.14 -13.87
CA GLY A 512 22.28 18.07 -12.99
C GLY A 512 21.26 18.98 -13.69
N THR A 513 20.85 18.70 -14.93
CA THR A 513 19.80 19.46 -15.62
C THR A 513 18.77 18.57 -16.31
N ALA A 514 17.58 19.12 -16.57
CA ALA A 514 16.49 18.44 -17.27
C ALA A 514 16.78 18.32 -18.77
N MET A 515 16.58 17.12 -19.32
CA MET A 515 16.64 16.80 -20.74
C MET A 515 15.25 16.39 -21.23
N VAL A 516 14.75 17.08 -22.26
CA VAL A 516 13.44 16.88 -22.86
C VAL A 516 13.59 16.20 -24.23
N VAL A 517 13.11 14.96 -24.38
CA VAL A 517 13.38 14.08 -25.53
C VAL A 517 12.52 14.46 -26.75
N THR A 518 13.18 14.79 -27.87
CA THR A 518 12.52 15.19 -29.12
C THR A 518 12.62 14.09 -30.19
N PRO A 519 11.58 13.86 -31.02
CA PRO A 519 10.28 14.56 -31.08
C PRO A 519 9.21 13.97 -30.16
N GLY A 520 9.54 12.93 -29.39
CA GLY A 520 8.57 12.11 -28.66
C GLY A 520 7.67 12.91 -27.71
N ILE A 521 8.25 13.84 -26.95
CA ILE A 521 7.49 14.64 -25.99
C ILE A 521 6.49 15.59 -26.65
N PHE A 522 6.86 16.21 -27.78
CA PHE A 522 5.98 17.13 -28.52
C PHE A 522 4.85 16.38 -29.22
N LYS A 523 5.13 15.16 -29.73
CA LYS A 523 4.08 14.29 -30.27
C LYS A 523 3.07 13.88 -29.21
N ARG A 524 3.54 13.58 -28.00
CA ARG A 524 2.68 13.23 -26.87
C ARG A 524 1.78 14.40 -26.45
N PHE A 525 2.32 15.62 -26.39
CA PHE A 525 1.52 16.82 -26.13
C PHE A 525 0.41 16.99 -27.17
N VAL A 526 0.73 16.88 -28.46
CA VAL A 526 -0.26 17.03 -29.55
C VAL A 526 -1.39 15.99 -29.47
N GLN A 527 -1.11 14.76 -29.03
CA GLN A 527 -2.15 13.73 -28.84
C GLN A 527 -3.19 14.13 -27.80
N GLU A 528 -2.80 14.91 -26.79
CA GLU A 528 -3.71 15.39 -25.73
C GLU A 528 -4.46 16.66 -26.14
N PHE A 529 -4.00 17.36 -27.18
CA PHE A 529 -4.64 18.58 -27.71
C PHE A 529 -4.91 18.49 -29.22
N PRO A 530 -5.91 17.68 -29.67
CA PRO A 530 -6.21 17.48 -31.09
C PRO A 530 -6.54 18.77 -31.87
N ALA A 531 -7.00 19.81 -31.17
CA ALA A 531 -7.27 21.13 -31.75
C ALA A 531 -6.03 21.77 -32.41
N LEU A 532 -4.82 21.39 -31.98
CA LEU A 532 -3.56 21.89 -32.55
C LEU A 532 -3.33 21.38 -33.98
N GLU A 533 -3.94 20.27 -34.39
CA GLU A 533 -3.83 19.78 -35.77
C GLU A 533 -4.48 20.72 -36.78
N ALA A 534 -5.59 21.35 -36.41
CA ALA A 534 -6.26 22.34 -37.26
C ALA A 534 -5.38 23.60 -37.45
N GLN A 535 -4.75 24.07 -36.37
CA GLN A 535 -3.85 25.23 -36.40
C GLN A 535 -2.55 24.97 -37.17
N ALA A 536 -2.04 23.73 -37.10
CA ALA A 536 -0.84 23.32 -37.82
C ALA A 536 -1.05 23.20 -39.33
N LYS A 537 -2.24 22.71 -39.76
CA LYS A 537 -2.65 22.67 -41.17
C LYS A 537 -2.67 24.05 -41.82
N THR A 538 -3.15 25.08 -41.11
CA THR A 538 -3.12 26.47 -41.60
C THR A 538 -1.70 26.98 -41.86
N GLN A 539 -0.69 26.45 -41.18
CA GLN A 539 0.72 26.85 -41.31
C GLN A 539 1.55 25.87 -42.16
N LYS A 540 0.93 24.85 -42.77
CA LYS A 540 1.61 23.77 -43.52
C LYS A 540 2.74 23.09 -42.74
N LEU A 541 2.56 22.91 -41.44
CA LEU A 541 3.53 22.23 -40.54
C LEU A 541 2.87 21.04 -39.85
N ASN A 542 3.69 20.11 -39.36
CA ASN A 542 3.20 19.10 -38.44
C ASN A 542 2.89 19.75 -37.09
N ALA A 543 1.84 19.31 -36.40
CA ALA A 543 1.43 19.90 -35.13
C ALA A 543 2.54 19.85 -34.05
N TRP A 544 3.33 18.78 -34.01
CA TRP A 544 4.44 18.67 -33.06
C TRP A 544 5.60 19.62 -33.39
N GLU A 545 5.84 19.96 -34.67
CA GLU A 545 6.86 20.94 -35.09
C GLU A 545 6.45 22.36 -34.71
N LEU A 546 5.14 22.65 -34.75
CA LEU A 546 4.59 23.93 -34.32
C LEU A 546 4.85 24.15 -32.82
N VAL A 547 4.56 23.14 -31.99
CA VAL A 547 4.83 23.17 -30.54
C VAL A 547 6.33 23.27 -30.27
N GLN A 548 7.15 22.47 -30.95
CA GLN A 548 8.60 22.51 -30.79
C GLN A 548 9.20 23.88 -31.12
N ARG A 549 8.75 24.53 -32.21
CA ARG A 549 9.19 25.90 -32.56
C ARG A 549 8.71 26.94 -31.55
N SER A 550 7.53 26.77 -30.96
CA SER A 550 7.04 27.64 -29.90
C SER A 550 7.85 27.48 -28.62
N PHE A 551 8.21 26.26 -28.23
CA PHE A 551 9.14 25.99 -27.13
C PHE A 551 10.52 26.62 -27.37
N GLU A 552 11.11 26.45 -28.56
CA GLU A 552 12.44 27.00 -28.88
C GLU A 552 12.50 28.54 -28.79
N LYS A 553 11.37 29.23 -29.05
CA LYS A 553 11.27 30.69 -28.93
C LYS A 553 11.33 31.17 -27.49
N LEU A 554 10.99 30.33 -26.51
CA LEU A 554 11.12 30.67 -25.09
C LEU A 554 12.58 30.70 -24.63
N LYS A 555 13.51 30.16 -25.41
CA LYS A 555 14.96 30.16 -25.13
C LYS A 555 15.32 29.57 -23.75
N LEU A 556 14.52 28.62 -23.26
CA LEU A 556 14.75 27.93 -21.99
C LEU A 556 15.79 26.80 -22.10
N HIS A 557 16.21 26.45 -23.32
CA HIS A 557 17.16 25.38 -23.60
C HIS A 557 18.59 25.89 -23.84
N ARG A 558 19.57 25.09 -23.43
CA ARG A 558 21.00 25.29 -23.70
C ARG A 558 21.31 24.98 -25.16
N LYS A 559 22.16 25.81 -25.78
CA LYS A 559 22.75 25.50 -27.09
C LYS A 559 24.03 24.71 -26.90
N THR A 560 24.29 23.80 -27.84
CA THR A 560 25.57 23.09 -27.97
C THR A 560 26.68 24.07 -28.39
N GLU A 561 27.94 23.64 -28.29
CA GLU A 561 29.12 24.42 -28.74
C GLU A 561 29.04 24.78 -30.24
N ALA A 562 28.45 23.91 -31.06
CA ALA A 562 28.16 24.16 -32.48
C ALA A 562 26.92 25.06 -32.71
N SER A 563 26.41 25.73 -31.67
CA SER A 563 25.21 26.59 -31.69
C SER A 563 23.90 25.89 -32.10
N LEU A 564 23.86 24.55 -32.05
CA LEU A 564 22.64 23.75 -32.28
C LEU A 564 21.79 23.65 -31.01
N ASN A 565 20.46 23.54 -31.17
CA ASN A 565 19.53 23.47 -30.03
C ASN A 565 19.38 22.05 -29.43
N ILE A 566 19.70 21.00 -30.19
CA ILE A 566 19.44 19.61 -29.82
C ILE A 566 20.74 18.93 -29.41
N TRP A 567 20.76 18.39 -28.19
CA TRP A 567 21.84 17.60 -27.65
C TRP A 567 21.68 16.13 -28.00
N THR A 568 22.80 15.44 -28.21
CA THR A 568 22.83 13.98 -28.36
C THR A 568 23.54 13.39 -27.16
N VAL A 569 22.85 12.55 -26.40
CA VAL A 569 23.33 11.89 -25.19
C VAL A 569 23.45 10.40 -25.45
N ASN A 570 24.48 9.76 -24.90
CA ASN A 570 24.66 8.33 -25.01
C ASN A 570 23.88 7.63 -23.90
N VAL A 571 23.11 6.61 -24.29
CA VAL A 571 22.43 5.68 -23.38
C VAL A 571 23.37 4.50 -23.14
N VAL A 572 23.94 4.42 -21.95
CA VAL A 572 24.88 3.38 -21.52
C VAL A 572 24.08 2.23 -20.93
N GLY A 573 24.09 1.08 -21.60
CA GLY A 573 23.49 -0.16 -21.10
C GLY A 573 24.49 -1.32 -21.12
N PRO A 574 24.18 -2.46 -20.46
CA PRO A 574 25.12 -3.57 -20.25
C PRO A 574 25.67 -4.23 -21.52
N ARG A 575 25.02 -4.04 -22.68
CA ARG A 575 25.39 -4.69 -23.96
C ARG A 575 25.36 -3.78 -25.20
N THR A 576 24.83 -2.56 -25.13
CA THR A 576 24.70 -1.66 -26.30
C THR A 576 24.66 -0.19 -25.90
N THR A 577 25.30 0.69 -26.69
CA THR A 577 25.16 2.15 -26.56
C THR A 577 24.19 2.69 -27.61
N LYS A 578 23.08 3.29 -27.18
CA LYS A 578 22.12 3.98 -28.09
C LYS A 578 22.28 5.50 -27.96
N LYS A 579 21.88 6.26 -28.98
CA LYS A 579 21.89 7.73 -28.94
C LYS A 579 20.49 8.25 -28.70
N LEU A 580 20.34 9.12 -27.71
CA LEU A 580 19.10 9.82 -27.39
C LEU A 580 19.26 11.31 -27.75
N ARG A 581 18.23 11.91 -28.35
CA ARG A 581 18.26 13.33 -28.75
C ARG A 581 17.23 14.13 -27.97
N GLY A 582 17.63 15.29 -27.48
CA GLY A 582 16.75 16.12 -26.65
C GLY A 582 17.29 17.51 -26.40
N TYR A 583 16.46 18.34 -25.80
CA TYR A 583 16.81 19.69 -25.35
C TYR A 583 17.26 19.63 -23.89
N MET A 584 18.43 20.19 -23.57
CA MET A 584 18.85 20.38 -22.19
C MET A 584 18.37 21.73 -21.70
N LEU A 585 17.74 21.81 -20.53
CA LEU A 585 17.27 23.08 -19.99
C LEU A 585 18.41 23.88 -19.34
N ILE A 586 18.28 25.19 -19.35
CA ILE A 586 19.19 26.10 -18.66
C ILE A 586 19.05 25.89 -17.15
N ASP A 587 17.81 25.95 -16.65
CA ASP A 587 17.43 25.75 -15.26
C ASP A 587 16.50 24.53 -15.11
N PRO A 588 16.91 23.47 -14.39
CA PRO A 588 16.06 22.30 -14.12
C PRO A 588 14.79 22.63 -13.33
N MET A 589 14.78 23.71 -12.54
CA MET A 589 13.63 24.14 -11.75
C MET A 589 12.46 24.64 -12.63
N THR A 590 12.72 24.87 -13.91
CA THR A 590 11.66 25.13 -14.90
C THR A 590 10.65 23.99 -14.96
N LEU A 591 11.09 22.74 -14.76
CA LEU A 591 10.25 21.54 -14.83
C LEU A 591 10.08 20.81 -13.50
N PHE A 592 11.03 20.96 -12.57
CA PHE A 592 11.05 20.20 -11.31
C PHE A 592 10.89 21.13 -10.10
N ASN A 593 10.11 20.70 -9.10
CA ASN A 593 10.05 21.38 -7.80
C ASN A 593 11.27 21.06 -6.92
N GLU A 594 11.89 19.90 -7.15
CA GLU A 594 13.15 19.46 -6.56
C GLU A 594 13.89 18.66 -7.64
N VAL A 595 15.18 18.91 -7.86
CA VAL A 595 15.93 18.29 -8.98
C VAL A 595 16.15 16.80 -8.69
N PRO A 596 15.58 15.89 -9.49
CA PRO A 596 15.77 14.45 -9.28
C PRO A 596 17.21 14.03 -9.59
N PHE A 597 17.67 12.92 -9.02
CA PHE A 597 18.99 12.36 -9.34
C PHE A 597 19.17 12.12 -10.85
N ASP A 598 20.40 12.30 -11.32
CA ASP A 598 20.77 12.05 -12.71
C ASP A 598 20.48 10.59 -13.11
N ASN A 599 20.04 10.41 -14.36
CA ASN A 599 19.86 9.10 -14.93
C ASN A 599 21.23 8.43 -15.13
N VAL A 600 21.52 7.42 -14.31
CA VAL A 600 22.78 6.65 -14.33
C VAL A 600 23.06 5.97 -15.68
N SER A 601 22.04 5.80 -16.52
CA SER A 601 22.17 5.20 -17.85
C SER A 601 22.41 6.24 -18.95
N LEU A 602 22.49 7.54 -18.64
CA LEU A 602 22.71 8.61 -19.62
C LEU A 602 24.03 9.33 -19.33
N CYS A 603 24.88 9.44 -20.34
CA CYS A 603 26.12 10.20 -20.27
C CYS A 603 26.24 11.14 -21.46
N LEU A 604 26.65 12.38 -21.20
CA LEU A 604 27.05 13.30 -22.26
C LEU A 604 28.28 12.73 -22.98
N PRO A 605 28.35 12.85 -24.32
CA PRO A 605 29.58 12.52 -25.02
C PRO A 605 30.72 13.42 -24.48
N PRO A 606 31.93 12.88 -24.33
CA PRO A 606 33.07 13.68 -23.90
C PRO A 606 33.28 14.85 -24.87
N SER A 607 33.42 16.05 -24.34
CA SER A 607 33.75 17.24 -25.13
C SER A 607 35.10 17.01 -25.83
N PRO A 608 35.29 17.45 -27.09
CA PRO A 608 36.55 17.26 -27.82
C PRO A 608 37.73 18.10 -27.29
N SER A 609 37.78 18.44 -25.99
CA SER A 609 38.77 19.33 -25.40
C SER A 609 39.37 18.82 -24.07
N GLU A 610 39.48 17.50 -23.89
CA GLU A 610 40.39 16.90 -22.90
C GLU A 610 41.19 15.78 -23.58
N GLY A 611 42.12 16.23 -24.42
CA GLY A 611 42.94 15.36 -25.25
C GLY A 611 44.02 16.17 -25.97
N ALA A 612 44.73 17.02 -25.23
CA ALA A 612 46.06 17.52 -25.60
C ALA A 612 46.75 18.08 -24.33
N GLU A 613 47.81 17.38 -23.95
CA GLU A 613 48.85 17.67 -22.93
C GLU A 613 48.52 17.55 -21.44
#